data_AF-A0A9E5ILN8-F1
#
_entry.id   AF-A0A9E5ILN8-F1
#
_cell.length_a   1.000
_cell.length_b   1.000
_cell.length_c   1.000
_cell.angle_alpha   90.00
_cell.angle_beta   90.00
_cell.angle_gamma   90.00
#
_symmetry.space_group_name_H-M   'P 1'
#
loop_
_entity.id
_entity.type
_entity.pdbx_description
1 polymer ?
#
loop_
_entity_poly.entity_id
_entity_poly.type
_entity_poly.pdbx_seq_one_letter_code
_entity_poly.pdbx_strand_id
1 'polypeptide(L)' 'MNASPSAPEATPDDDAFVRALVKTSRQRTVHLKWTDRDGTARLTTLTAAEASRVNTLARAAGLAPEAFLRAAAHRPAAG' A
#
# COMPACT_ATOMS: atom_id res chain seq x y z
N MET A 1 -3.99 -26.14 -36.02
CA MET A 1 -3.89 -26.55 -34.60
C MET A 1 -2.75 -25.77 -33.99
N ASN A 2 -3.02 -24.71 -33.21
CA ASN A 2 -1.96 -23.99 -32.50
C ASN A 2 -1.80 -24.65 -31.14
N ALA A 3 -0.65 -25.29 -30.91
CA ALA A 3 -0.26 -25.69 -29.58
C ALA A 3 -0.08 -24.42 -28.75
N SER A 4 -0.92 -24.23 -27.73
CA SER A 4 -0.62 -23.24 -26.71
C SER A 4 0.74 -23.60 -26.11
N PRO A 5 1.68 -22.65 -25.96
CA PRO A 5 2.93 -22.93 -25.26
C PRO A 5 2.57 -23.43 -23.86
N SER A 6 2.98 -24.66 -23.53
CA SER A 6 2.81 -25.19 -22.17
C SER A 6 3.49 -24.21 -21.22
N ALA A 7 2.71 -23.66 -20.28
CA ALA A 7 3.25 -22.82 -19.22
C ALA A 7 4.36 -23.60 -18.50
N PRO A 8 5.47 -22.95 -18.09
CA PRO A 8 6.49 -23.60 -17.26
C PRO A 8 5.80 -24.22 -16.04
N GLU A 9 6.20 -25.45 -15.68
CA GLU A 9 5.64 -26.12 -14.51
C GLU A 9 5.92 -25.24 -13.29
N ALA A 10 4.86 -24.65 -12.72
CA ALA A 10 4.99 -23.76 -11.58
C ALA A 10 5.46 -24.60 -10.38
N THR A 11 6.51 -24.13 -9.70
CA THR A 11 6.95 -24.79 -8.48
C THR A 11 5.91 -24.59 -7.36
N PRO A 12 5.90 -25.42 -6.31
CA PRO A 12 5.04 -25.19 -5.16
C PRO A 12 5.21 -23.79 -4.53
N ASP A 13 6.41 -23.22 -4.60
CA ASP A 13 6.71 -21.87 -4.14
C ASP A 13 6.08 -20.79 -5.03
N ASP A 14 6.13 -20.98 -6.36
CA ASP A 14 5.44 -20.09 -7.30
C ASP A 14 3.92 -20.11 -7.07
N ASP A 15 3.36 -21.30 -6.82
CA ASP A 15 1.95 -21.49 -6.52
C ASP A 15 1.53 -20.81 -5.22
N ALA A 16 2.37 -20.91 -4.17
CA ALA A 16 2.15 -20.23 -2.90
C ALA A 16 2.23 -18.69 -3.07
N PHE A 17 3.21 -18.20 -3.83
CA PHE A 17 3.36 -16.79 -4.15
C PHE A 17 2.14 -16.25 -4.90
N VAL A 18 1.68 -16.93 -5.95
CA VAL A 18 0.51 -16.51 -6.75
C VAL A 18 -0.76 -16.52 -5.90
N ARG A 19 -0.97 -17.53 -5.05
CA ARG A 19 -2.11 -17.57 -4.13
C ARG A 19 -2.08 -16.41 -3.14
N ALA A 20 -0.90 -16.08 -2.60
CA ALA A 20 -0.72 -14.93 -1.73
C ALA A 20 -0.98 -13.61 -2.47
N LEU A 21 -0.49 -13.48 -3.70
CA LEU A 21 -0.70 -12.31 -4.55
C LEU A 21 -2.18 -12.09 -4.85
N VAL A 22 -2.90 -13.14 -5.26
CA VAL A 22 -4.36 -13.09 -5.53
C VAL A 22 -5.13 -12.75 -4.25
N LYS A 23 -4.77 -13.35 -3.12
CA LYS A 23 -5.38 -13.02 -1.82
C LYS A 23 -5.19 -11.53 -1.48
N THR A 24 -3.99 -11.00 -1.66
CA THR A 24 -3.68 -9.59 -1.40
C THR A 24 -4.40 -8.67 -2.37
N SER A 25 -4.46 -9.02 -3.65
CA SER A 25 -5.17 -8.24 -4.68
C SER A 25 -6.67 -8.07 -4.39
N ARG A 26 -7.30 -9.03 -3.72
CA ARG A 26 -8.71 -8.96 -3.30
C ARG A 26 -8.93 -8.07 -2.07
N GLN A 27 -7.88 -7.66 -1.37
CA GLN A 27 -8.03 -6.79 -0.22
C GLN A 27 -8.41 -5.38 -0.68
N ARG A 28 -9.40 -4.79 -0.02
CA ARG A 28 -9.79 -3.41 -0.28
C ARG A 28 -8.69 -2.47 0.20
N THR A 29 -7.98 -1.85 -0.73
CA THR A 29 -7.02 -0.78 -0.43
C THR A 29 -7.70 0.58 -0.37
N VAL A 30 -7.12 1.47 0.42
CA VAL A 30 -7.49 2.87 0.55
C VAL A 30 -6.36 3.69 -0.03
N HIS A 31 -6.67 4.56 -0.98
CA HIS A 31 -5.71 5.46 -1.58
C HIS A 31 -5.83 6.83 -0.91
N LEU A 32 -4.77 7.25 -0.20
CA LEU A 32 -4.69 8.56 0.42
C LEU A 32 -3.80 9.48 -0.42
N LYS A 33 -4.40 10.51 -1.00
CA LYS A 33 -3.70 11.56 -1.74
C LYS A 33 -3.22 12.63 -0.77
N TRP A 34 -1.98 13.05 -0.89
CA TRP A 34 -1.41 14.14 -0.10
C TRP A 34 -0.26 14.80 -0.86
N THR A 35 0.16 15.98 -0.43
CA THR A 35 1.30 16.69 -1.03
C THR A 35 2.47 16.66 -0.06
N ASP A 36 3.61 16.23 -0.54
CA ASP A 36 4.88 16.14 0.18
C ASP A 36 5.52 17.53 0.35
N ARG A 37 6.60 17.60 1.13
CA ARG A 37 7.26 18.86 1.53
C ARG A 37 7.81 19.68 0.36
N ASP A 38 8.14 19.01 -0.73
CA ASP A 38 8.70 19.57 -1.97
C ASP A 38 7.59 19.98 -2.96
N GLY A 39 6.32 19.87 -2.57
CA GLY A 39 5.18 20.12 -3.44
C GLY A 39 4.80 18.91 -4.31
N THR A 40 5.51 17.78 -4.20
CA THR A 40 5.22 16.58 -4.98
C THR A 40 3.90 15.95 -4.53
N ALA A 41 2.99 15.72 -5.47
CA ALA A 41 1.79 14.94 -5.21
C ALA A 41 2.16 13.48 -4.93
N ARG A 42 1.71 12.95 -3.80
CA ARG A 42 1.91 11.57 -3.37
C ARG A 42 0.58 10.84 -3.30
N LEU A 43 0.65 9.55 -3.62
CA LEU A 43 -0.44 8.60 -3.40
C LEU A 43 0.09 7.49 -2.50
N THR A 44 -0.46 7.38 -1.30
CA THR A 44 -0.14 6.28 -0.40
C THR A 44 -1.27 5.26 -0.44
N THR A 45 -0.94 4.03 -0.82
CA THR A 45 -1.86 2.89 -0.81
C THR A 45 -1.78 2.20 0.54
N LEU A 46 -2.92 2.09 1.22
CA LEU A 46 -3.03 1.52 2.56
C LEU A 46 -4.00 0.34 2.52
N THR A 47 -3.74 -0.70 3.32
CA THR A 47 -4.77 -1.65 3.72
C THR A 47 -5.81 -0.96 4.60
N ALA A 48 -6.97 -1.60 4.80
CA ALA A 48 -7.99 -1.07 5.71
C ALA A 48 -7.49 -0.89 7.16
N ALA A 49 -6.63 -1.80 7.62
CA ALA A 49 -6.02 -1.73 8.96
C ALA A 49 -5.06 -0.54 9.07
N GLU A 50 -4.20 -0.33 8.07
CA GLU A 50 -3.29 0.81 8.03
C GLU A 50 -4.04 2.14 7.93
N ALA A 51 -5.08 2.21 7.10
CA ALA A 51 -5.93 3.39 6.99
C ALA A 51 -6.62 3.73 8.32
N SER A 52 -7.14 2.72 9.04
CA SER A 52 -7.69 2.91 10.38
C SER A 52 -6.63 3.43 11.36
N ARG A 53 -5.41 2.90 11.31
CA ARG A 53 -4.31 3.34 12.16
C ARG A 53 -3.89 4.78 11.88
N VAL A 54 -3.76 5.17 10.61
CA VAL A 54 -3.46 6.55 10.20
C VAL A 54 -4.55 7.49 10.69
N ASN A 55 -5.83 7.13 10.52
CA ASN A 55 -6.95 7.94 11.00
C ASN A 55 -6.90 8.17 12.52
N THR A 56 -6.61 7.12 13.31
CA THR A 56 -6.47 7.22 14.76
C THR A 56 -5.33 8.16 15.16
N LEU A 57 -4.16 8.03 14.51
CA LEU A 57 -3.01 8.88 14.79
C LEU A 57 -3.25 10.35 14.38
N ALA A 58 -3.85 10.56 13.21
CA ALA A 58 -4.20 11.88 12.72
C ALA A 58 -5.19 12.57 13.67
N ARG A 59 -6.25 11.85 14.11
CA ARG A 59 -7.19 12.36 15.12
C ARG A 59 -6.51 12.71 16.43
N ALA A 60 -5.62 11.85 16.93
CA ALA A 60 -4.88 12.13 18.17
C ALA A 60 -4.00 13.38 18.06
N ALA A 61 -3.53 13.70 16.84
CA ALA A 61 -2.78 14.93 16.56
C ALA A 61 -3.66 16.14 16.20
N GLY A 62 -5.00 15.99 16.14
CA GLY A 62 -5.91 17.05 15.69
C GLY A 62 -5.79 17.40 14.19
N LEU A 63 -5.28 16.46 13.38
CA LEU A 63 -4.99 16.65 11.96
C LEU A 63 -5.90 15.79 11.07
N ALA A 64 -6.07 16.23 9.83
CA ALA A 64 -6.56 15.35 8.77
C ALA A 64 -5.47 14.32 8.38
N PRO A 65 -5.84 13.12 7.89
CA PRO A 65 -4.88 12.07 7.52
C PRO A 65 -3.77 12.52 6.56
N GLU A 66 -4.10 13.31 5.53
CA GLU A 66 -3.13 13.86 4.58
C GLU A 66 -2.16 14.85 5.23
N ALA A 67 -2.65 15.69 6.15
CA ALA A 67 -1.83 16.64 6.90
C ALA A 67 -0.92 15.90 7.90
N PHE A 68 -1.41 14.81 8.48
CA PHE A 68 -0.62 13.93 9.32
C PHE A 68 0.52 13.27 8.54
N LEU A 69 0.26 12.74 7.34
CA LEU A 69 1.33 12.17 6.49
C LEU A 69 2.36 13.21 6.09
N ARG A 70 1.93 14.42 5.72
CA ARG A 70 2.85 15.54 5.46
C ARG A 70 3.72 15.85 6.68
N ALA A 71 3.12 15.97 7.86
CA ALA A 71 3.85 16.21 9.10
C ALA A 71 4.83 15.08 9.43
N ALA A 72 4.43 13.82 9.20
CA ALA A 72 5.26 12.65 9.43
C ALA A 72 6.47 12.58 8.48
N ALA A 73 6.35 13.07 7.24
CA ALA A 73 7.46 13.16 6.29
C ALA A 73 8.61 14.09 6.75
N HIS A 74 8.38 14.95 7.75
CA HIS A 74 9.42 15.76 8.38
C HIS A 74 10.24 15.01 9.43
N ARG A 75 9.81 13.82 9.86
CA ARG A 75 10.56 13.03 10.84
C ARG A 75 11.78 12.40 10.14
N PRO A 76 12.96 12.41 10.77
CA PRO A 76 14.10 11.71 10.21
C PRO A 76 13.74 10.23 10.04
N ALA A 77 13.97 9.68 8.85
CA ALA A 77 13.96 8.24 8.68
C ALA A 77 15.03 7.69 9.63
N ALA A 78 14.65 6.79 10.53
CA ALA A 78 15.65 6.05 11.30
C ALA A 78 16.57 5.36 10.29
N GLY A 79 17.84 5.79 10.27
CA GLY A 79 18.90 5.21 9.44
C GLY A 79 19.34 3.86 9.96
#